data_AF-A0A954JPU8-F1
#
_entry.id   AF-A0A954JPU8-F1
#
_cell.length_a   1.000
_cell.length_b   1.000
_cell.length_c   1.000
_cell.angle_alpha   90.00
_cell.angle_beta   90.00
_cell.angle_gamma   90.00
#
_symmetry.space_group_name_H-M   'P 1'
#
loop_
_entity.id
_entity.type
_entity.pdbx_description
1 polymer ?
#
loop_
_entity_poly.entity_id
_entity_poly.type
_entity_poly.pdbx_seq_one_letter_code
_entity_poly.pdbx_strand_id
1 'polypeptide(L)'
;WAMANKEGSHWEEEDQYLAALCCAAAGSEAGLELLIDKACKKWGKVREELTLALPSLRSDDLTQRLIERFGNTERQAQVDCLRLLSLCGTPASFPYIKPLLDSGDGSIKKAAINACRGIVENLPPLGDISVFDSIELAKKWKERL
;
A
#
# COMPACT_ATOMS: atom_id res chain seq x y z
N TRP A 1 16.85 -3.11 -13.90
CA TRP A 1 15.57 -2.95 -14.62
C TRP A 1 15.68 -3.07 -16.13
N ALA A 2 16.46 -2.23 -16.84
CA ALA A 2 16.54 -2.27 -18.31
C ALA A 2 16.98 -3.64 -18.91
N MET A 3 17.82 -4.40 -18.21
CA MET A 3 18.21 -5.76 -18.61
C MET A 3 17.11 -6.80 -18.36
N ALA A 4 16.24 -6.58 -17.37
CA ALA A 4 15.14 -7.49 -17.03
C ALA A 4 13.93 -7.32 -17.96
N ASN A 5 13.75 -6.13 -18.54
CA ASN A 5 12.66 -5.81 -19.48
C ASN A 5 13.06 -5.93 -20.96
N LYS A 6 14.27 -6.41 -21.27
CA LYS A 6 14.70 -6.53 -22.67
C LYS A 6 13.91 -7.66 -23.34
N GLU A 7 13.27 -7.37 -24.47
CA GLU A 7 12.57 -8.38 -25.29
C GLU A 7 13.53 -9.54 -25.61
N GLY A 8 13.11 -10.76 -25.30
CA GLY A 8 13.91 -11.98 -25.43
C GLY A 8 14.75 -12.37 -24.20
N SER A 9 14.56 -11.72 -23.05
CA SER A 9 15.27 -12.08 -21.82
C SER A 9 14.64 -13.27 -21.09
N HIS A 10 15.46 -14.27 -20.74
CA HIS A 10 15.10 -15.53 -20.04
C HIS A 10 14.73 -15.31 -18.56
N TRP A 11 14.63 -14.08 -18.04
CA TRP A 11 14.45 -13.90 -16.60
C TRP A 11 13.12 -14.50 -16.14
N GLU A 12 13.19 -15.34 -15.11
CA GLU A 12 12.00 -15.93 -14.52
C GLU A 12 11.16 -14.85 -13.84
N GLU A 13 9.86 -15.09 -13.69
CA GLU A 13 8.92 -14.14 -13.06
C GLU A 13 9.37 -13.73 -11.65
N GLU A 14 10.06 -14.63 -10.95
CA GLU A 14 10.66 -14.40 -9.63
C GLU A 14 11.85 -13.42 -9.69
N ASP A 15 12.76 -13.60 -10.66
CA ASP A 15 13.90 -12.69 -10.83
C ASP A 15 13.45 -11.26 -11.14
N GLN A 16 12.42 -11.10 -11.98
CA GLN A 16 11.84 -9.80 -12.30
C GLN A 16 11.23 -9.14 -11.06
N TYR A 17 10.54 -9.92 -10.23
CA TYR A 17 9.95 -9.45 -8.99
C TYR A 17 11.02 -9.00 -7.99
N LEU A 18 12.06 -9.81 -7.77
CA LEU A 18 13.19 -9.47 -6.91
C LEU A 18 13.93 -8.22 -7.41
N ALA A 19 14.15 -8.10 -8.72
CA ALA A 19 14.77 -6.92 -9.31
C ALA A 19 13.92 -5.66 -9.09
N ALA A 20 12.58 -5.77 -9.20
CA ALA A 20 11.67 -4.66 -8.91
C ALA A 20 11.72 -4.25 -7.43
N LEU A 21 11.76 -5.21 -6.51
CA LEU A 21 11.93 -4.94 -5.07
C LEU A 21 13.23 -4.18 -4.79
N CYS A 22 14.35 -4.60 -5.38
CA CYS A 22 15.63 -3.92 -5.23
C CYS A 22 15.59 -2.48 -5.78
N CYS A 23 14.95 -2.27 -6.93
CA CYS A 23 14.78 -0.92 -7.49
C CYS A 23 13.96 -0.03 -6.56
N ALA A 24 12.83 -0.53 -6.06
CA ALA A 24 11.97 0.18 -5.12
C ALA A 24 12.70 0.54 -3.82
N ALA A 25 13.41 -0.42 -3.22
CA ALA A 25 14.20 -0.20 -2.01
C ALA A 25 15.29 0.88 -2.20
N ALA A 26 15.84 0.97 -3.42
CA ALA A 26 16.81 2.01 -3.81
C ALA A 26 16.17 3.36 -4.18
N GLY A 27 14.85 3.51 -4.06
CA GLY A 27 14.13 4.76 -4.38
C GLY A 27 13.76 4.92 -5.86
N SER A 28 13.85 3.85 -6.66
CA SER A 28 13.48 3.85 -8.08
C SER A 28 12.12 3.20 -8.30
N GLU A 29 11.22 3.87 -9.01
CA GLU A 29 9.92 3.30 -9.43
C GLU A 29 10.04 2.26 -10.56
N ALA A 30 11.27 1.89 -10.94
CA ALA A 30 11.52 0.90 -11.97
C ALA A 30 10.96 -0.47 -11.55
N GLY A 31 9.86 -0.89 -12.17
CA GLY A 31 9.15 -2.13 -11.83
C GLY A 31 8.05 -1.99 -10.79
N LEU A 32 7.70 -0.77 -10.41
CA LEU A 32 6.61 -0.49 -9.49
C LEU A 32 5.28 -1.09 -9.95
N GLU A 33 4.97 -1.07 -11.25
CA GLU A 33 3.74 -1.67 -11.78
C GLU A 33 3.66 -3.18 -11.54
N LEU A 34 4.79 -3.89 -11.62
CA LEU A 34 4.85 -5.31 -11.29
C LEU A 34 4.59 -5.53 -9.80
N LEU A 35 5.17 -4.70 -8.93
CA LEU A 35 4.95 -4.77 -7.48
C LEU A 35 3.49 -4.49 -7.11
N ILE A 36 2.88 -3.48 -7.73
CA ILE A 36 1.46 -3.13 -7.54
C ILE A 36 0.56 -4.30 -7.97
N ASP A 37 0.79 -4.87 -9.16
CA ASP A 37 0.01 -6.00 -9.66
C ASP A 37 0.10 -7.21 -8.72
N LYS A 38 1.31 -7.53 -8.23
CA LYS A 38 1.53 -8.60 -7.25
C LYS A 38 0.85 -8.30 -5.91
N ALA A 39 0.88 -7.05 -5.46
CA ALA A 39 0.23 -6.62 -4.22
C ALA A 39 -1.29 -6.86 -4.29
N CYS A 40 -1.95 -6.44 -5.38
CA CYS A 40 -3.37 -6.65 -5.61
C CYS A 40 -3.74 -8.14 -5.66
N LYS A 41 -2.93 -8.97 -6.34
CA LYS A 41 -3.25 -10.39 -6.55
C LYS A 41 -2.89 -11.29 -5.37
N LYS A 42 -1.79 -11.01 -4.67
CA LYS A 42 -1.17 -11.93 -3.70
C LYS A 42 -0.69 -11.22 -2.42
N TRP A 43 -1.38 -10.19 -1.96
CA TRP A 43 -1.01 -9.38 -0.77
C TRP A 43 -0.42 -10.20 0.39
N GLY A 44 -1.11 -11.26 0.84
CA GLY A 44 -0.69 -12.06 1.98
C GLY A 44 0.68 -12.75 1.80
N LYS A 45 1.13 -12.95 0.56
CA LYS A 45 2.42 -13.56 0.23
C LYS A 45 3.54 -12.55 0.01
N VAL A 46 3.22 -11.30 -0.32
CA VAL A 46 4.20 -10.29 -0.74
C VAL A 46 4.32 -9.10 0.21
N ARG A 47 3.43 -9.00 1.20
CA ARG A 47 3.35 -7.83 2.09
C ARG A 47 4.65 -7.57 2.85
N GLU A 48 5.39 -8.62 3.23
CA GLU A 48 6.58 -8.48 4.07
C GLU A 48 7.72 -7.88 3.25
N GLU A 49 7.91 -8.38 2.04
CA GLU A 49 8.88 -7.87 1.06
C GLU A 49 8.54 -6.44 0.63
N LEU A 50 7.26 -6.16 0.33
CA LEU A 50 6.82 -4.82 -0.05
C LEU A 50 6.96 -3.80 1.09
N THR A 51 6.77 -4.22 2.34
CA THR A 51 6.96 -3.35 3.51
C THR A 51 8.40 -2.89 3.66
N LEU A 52 9.36 -3.70 3.21
CA LEU A 52 10.78 -3.32 3.22
C LEU A 52 11.15 -2.44 2.02
N ALA A 53 10.54 -2.68 0.86
CA ALA A 53 10.97 -2.04 -0.39
C ALA A 53 10.28 -0.69 -0.68
N LEU A 54 8.96 -0.60 -0.49
CA LEU A 54 8.17 0.56 -0.92
C LEU A 54 8.33 1.85 -0.09
N PRO A 55 8.76 1.86 1.20
CA PRO A 55 8.91 3.11 1.94
C PRO A 55 9.85 4.12 1.28
N SER A 56 10.89 3.66 0.57
CA SER A 56 11.84 4.52 -0.16
C SER A 56 11.20 5.28 -1.34
N LEU A 57 10.00 4.87 -1.79
CA LEU A 57 9.25 5.51 -2.88
C LEU A 57 8.21 6.52 -2.39
N ARG A 58 8.18 6.82 -1.08
CA ARG A 58 7.18 7.70 -0.50
C ARG A 58 7.23 9.09 -1.11
N SER A 59 6.16 9.48 -1.82
CA SER A 59 6.02 10.79 -2.46
C SER A 59 4.55 11.18 -2.62
N ASP A 60 4.29 12.49 -2.72
CA ASP A 60 2.94 13.01 -2.96
C ASP A 60 2.43 12.63 -4.37
N ASP A 61 3.32 12.60 -5.37
CA ASP A 61 3.00 12.16 -6.73
C ASP A 61 2.50 10.71 -6.76
N LEU A 62 3.27 9.79 -6.16
CA LEU A 62 2.87 8.38 -6.09
C LEU A 62 1.59 8.21 -5.28
N THR A 63 1.45 8.95 -4.17
CA THR A 63 0.23 8.96 -3.36
C THR A 63 -0.99 9.33 -4.20
N GLN A 64 -0.92 10.41 -4.97
CA GLN A 64 -2.01 10.86 -5.83
C GLN A 64 -2.32 9.82 -6.93
N ARG A 65 -1.30 9.29 -7.61
CA ARG A 65 -1.47 8.27 -8.67
C ARG A 65 -2.17 7.01 -8.15
N LEU A 66 -1.85 6.57 -6.92
CA LEU A 66 -2.52 5.43 -6.29
C LEU A 66 -3.99 5.71 -5.99
N ILE A 67 -4.30 6.90 -5.46
CA ILE A 67 -5.68 7.33 -5.17
C ILE A 67 -6.49 7.48 -6.46
N GLU A 68 -5.93 8.05 -7.52
CA GLU A 68 -6.63 8.17 -8.82
C GLU A 68 -6.93 6.81 -9.44
N ARG A 69 -6.01 5.86 -9.32
CA ARG A 69 -6.17 4.51 -9.89
C ARG A 69 -7.14 3.63 -9.11
N PHE A 70 -7.05 3.64 -7.78
CA PHE A 70 -7.74 2.67 -6.92
C PHE A 70 -8.74 3.29 -5.96
N GLY A 71 -8.78 4.62 -5.82
CA GLY A 71 -9.62 5.36 -4.88
C GLY A 71 -11.10 5.43 -5.23
N ASN A 72 -11.58 4.60 -6.15
CA ASN A 72 -13.00 4.51 -6.51
C ASN A 72 -13.83 3.83 -5.40
N THR A 73 -15.11 3.56 -5.65
CA THR A 73 -16.05 2.99 -4.66
C THR A 73 -16.05 1.46 -4.59
N GLU A 74 -15.29 0.78 -5.44
CA GLU A 74 -15.19 -0.68 -5.45
C GLU A 74 -14.37 -1.15 -4.24
N ARG A 75 -14.94 -2.09 -3.49
CA ARG A 75 -14.41 -2.51 -2.19
C ARG A 75 -12.97 -2.99 -2.26
N GLN A 76 -12.64 -3.85 -3.23
CA GLN A 76 -11.31 -4.44 -3.35
C GLN A 76 -10.29 -3.38 -3.76
N ALA A 77 -10.62 -2.52 -4.72
CA ALA A 77 -9.80 -1.38 -5.11
C ALA A 77 -9.47 -0.46 -3.91
N GLN A 78 -10.45 -0.13 -3.06
CA GLN A 78 -10.21 0.66 -1.86
C GLN A 78 -9.23 -0.01 -0.89
N VAL A 79 -9.40 -1.31 -0.65
CA VAL A 79 -8.50 -2.08 0.23
C VAL A 79 -7.07 -2.10 -0.34
N ASP A 80 -6.91 -2.30 -1.64
CA ASP A 80 -5.59 -2.33 -2.27
C ASP A 80 -4.94 -0.95 -2.30
N CYS A 81 -5.71 0.12 -2.55
CA CYS A 81 -5.26 1.50 -2.39
C CYS A 81 -4.69 1.74 -1.00
N LEU A 82 -5.47 1.44 0.05
CA LEU A 82 -5.09 1.65 1.44
C LEU A 82 -3.88 0.81 1.86
N ARG A 83 -3.76 -0.41 1.35
CA ARG A 83 -2.59 -1.26 1.56
C ARG A 83 -1.33 -0.63 0.98
N LEU A 84 -1.37 -0.17 -0.27
CA LEU A 84 -0.22 0.49 -0.90
C LEU A 84 0.13 1.81 -0.20
N LEU A 85 -0.88 2.63 0.13
CA LEU A 85 -0.69 3.86 0.90
C LEU A 85 -0.09 3.61 2.29
N SER A 86 -0.37 2.47 2.93
CA SER A 86 0.28 2.12 4.20
C SER A 86 1.81 1.93 4.06
N LEU A 87 2.30 1.64 2.87
CA LEU A 87 3.72 1.38 2.63
C LEU A 87 4.44 2.63 2.10
N CYS A 88 3.85 3.33 1.13
CA CYS A 88 4.48 4.46 0.43
C CYS A 88 3.63 5.74 0.37
N GLY A 89 2.49 5.78 1.05
CA GLY A 89 1.64 6.97 1.10
C GLY A 89 2.25 8.10 1.93
N THR A 90 1.81 9.32 1.68
CA THR A 90 2.11 10.52 2.47
C THR A 90 0.85 11.08 3.14
N PRO A 91 0.98 12.08 4.04
CA PRO A 91 -0.17 12.81 4.59
C PRO A 91 -1.13 13.41 3.55
N ALA A 92 -0.69 13.58 2.29
CA ALA A 92 -1.57 14.03 1.20
C ALA A 92 -2.75 13.05 0.94
N SER A 93 -2.64 11.80 1.38
CA SER A 93 -3.73 10.81 1.30
C SER A 93 -4.81 10.95 2.36
N PHE A 94 -4.62 11.75 3.41
CA PHE A 94 -5.57 11.82 4.53
C PHE A 94 -7.00 12.25 4.14
N PRO A 95 -7.22 13.18 3.20
CA PRO A 95 -8.57 13.49 2.72
C PRO A 95 -9.30 12.27 2.14
N TYR A 96 -8.57 11.34 1.51
CA TYR A 96 -9.10 10.08 1.02
C TYR A 96 -9.32 9.04 2.14
N ILE A 97 -8.36 8.92 3.07
CA ILE A 97 -8.39 7.89 4.13
C ILE A 97 -9.44 8.22 5.21
N LYS A 98 -9.58 9.49 5.60
CA LYS A 98 -10.43 9.93 6.72
C LYS A 98 -11.87 9.44 6.65
N PRO A 99 -12.62 9.55 5.54
CA PRO A 99 -13.98 9.00 5.45
C PRO A 99 -14.03 7.47 5.54
N LEU A 100 -12.96 6.76 5.14
CA LEU A 100 -12.92 5.29 5.14
C LEU A 100 -12.70 4.72 6.55
N LEU A 101 -12.24 5.52 7.51
CA LEU A 101 -12.22 5.16 8.93
C LEU A 101 -13.63 4.93 9.50
N ASP A 102 -14.65 5.53 8.88
CA ASP A 102 -16.06 5.37 9.24
C ASP A 102 -16.79 4.27 8.44
N SER A 103 -16.07 3.53 7.60
CA SER A 103 -16.67 2.48 6.78
C SER A 103 -17.39 1.42 7.63
N GLY A 104 -18.57 1.00 7.18
CA GLY A 104 -19.26 -0.17 7.74
C GLY A 104 -18.54 -1.49 7.42
N ASP A 105 -17.66 -1.48 6.41
CA ASP A 105 -16.86 -2.63 6.04
C ASP A 105 -15.60 -2.73 6.92
N GLY A 106 -15.50 -3.83 7.68
CA GLY A 106 -14.37 -4.06 8.59
C GLY A 106 -13.02 -4.18 7.89
N SER A 107 -12.98 -4.68 6.64
CA SER A 107 -11.74 -4.79 5.86
C SER A 107 -11.24 -3.42 5.41
N ILE A 108 -12.13 -2.57 4.90
CA ILE A 108 -11.80 -1.19 4.52
C ILE A 108 -11.34 -0.40 5.75
N LYS A 109 -12.09 -0.47 6.85
CA LYS A 109 -11.75 0.24 8.10
C LYS A 109 -10.38 -0.18 8.63
N LYS A 110 -10.10 -1.50 8.69
CA LYS A 110 -8.80 -2.02 9.11
C LYS A 110 -7.68 -1.55 8.18
N ALA A 111 -7.90 -1.55 6.87
CA ALA A 111 -6.92 -1.06 5.90
C ALA A 111 -6.67 0.45 6.07
N ALA A 112 -7.71 1.24 6.35
CA ALA A 112 -7.58 2.68 6.60
C ALA A 112 -6.77 2.97 7.88
N ILE A 113 -7.03 2.23 8.96
CA ILE A 113 -6.23 2.31 10.20
C ILE A 113 -4.76 1.96 9.92
N ASN A 114 -4.50 0.91 9.14
CA ASN A 114 -3.14 0.51 8.78
C ASN A 114 -2.45 1.55 7.90
N ALA A 115 -3.17 2.19 6.98
CA ALA A 115 -2.66 3.31 6.19
C ALA A 115 -2.19 4.46 7.09
N CYS A 116 -3.02 4.88 8.06
CA CYS A 116 -2.62 5.91 9.02
C CYS A 116 -1.37 5.53 9.82
N ARG A 117 -1.31 4.29 10.32
CA ARG A 117 -0.16 3.76 11.09
C ARG A 117 1.13 3.75 10.25
N GLY A 118 1.04 3.32 9.00
CA GLY A 118 2.18 3.28 8.10
C GLY A 118 2.69 4.68 7.71
N ILE A 119 1.77 5.59 7.42
CA ILE A 119 2.11 6.96 6.99
C ILE A 119 2.70 7.77 8.14
N VAL A 120 2.07 7.75 9.32
CA VAL A 120 2.42 8.62 10.45
C VAL A 120 3.50 8.02 11.33
N GLU A 121 3.42 6.72 11.60
CA GLU A 121 4.25 6.07 12.63
C GLU A 121 5.25 5.06 12.04
N ASN A 122 5.21 4.82 10.71
CA ASN A 122 6.00 3.78 10.04
C ASN A 122 5.84 2.40 10.70
N LEU A 123 4.65 2.10 11.22
CA LEU A 123 4.36 0.83 11.85
C LEU A 123 3.83 -0.20 10.85
N PRO A 124 4.18 -1.48 11.00
CA PRO A 124 3.67 -2.54 10.14
C PRO A 124 2.15 -2.73 10.35
N PRO A 125 1.40 -3.23 9.35
CA PRO A 125 -0.04 -3.48 9.45
C PRO A 125 -0.42 -4.33 10.66
N LEU A 126 -1.56 -4.03 11.28
CA LEU A 126 -2.13 -4.85 12.35
C LEU A 126 -2.48 -6.24 11.83
N GLY A 127 -2.24 -7.24 12.67
CA GLY A 127 -2.85 -8.57 12.56
C GLY A 127 -4.36 -8.49 12.81
N ASP A 128 -4.97 -9.54 13.35
CA ASP A 128 -6.40 -9.49 13.66
C ASP A 128 -6.69 -8.61 14.87
N ILE A 129 -7.71 -7.78 14.72
CA ILE A 129 -8.21 -6.88 15.75
C ILE A 129 -9.71 -7.08 15.89
N SER A 130 -10.22 -6.94 17.10
CA SER A 130 -11.66 -7.03 17.32
C SER A 130 -12.39 -5.88 16.65
N VAL A 131 -13.69 -6.05 16.43
CA VAL A 131 -14.56 -4.97 15.91
C VAL A 131 -14.51 -3.77 16.85
N PHE A 132 -14.55 -3.99 18.16
CA PHE A 132 -14.48 -2.94 19.17
C PHE A 132 -13.16 -2.16 19.08
N ASP A 133 -12.02 -2.85 19.03
CA ASP A 133 -10.71 -2.19 18.90
C ASP A 133 -10.59 -1.42 17.60
N SER A 134 -11.15 -1.93 16.50
CA SER A 134 -11.17 -1.22 15.21
C SER A 134 -11.94 0.10 15.28
N ILE A 135 -13.03 0.16 16.05
CA ILE A 135 -13.83 1.37 16.22
C ILE A 135 -13.06 2.39 17.06
N GLU A 136 -12.48 1.96 18.18
CA GLU A 136 -11.69 2.83 19.05
C GLU A 136 -10.44 3.38 18.35
N LEU A 137 -9.73 2.54 17.59
CA LEU A 137 -8.58 2.96 16.80
C LEU A 137 -8.97 3.94 15.69
N ALA A 138 -10.08 3.67 14.97
CA ALA A 138 -10.57 4.58 13.94
C ALA A 138 -10.91 5.96 14.53
N LYS A 139 -11.57 6.01 15.70
CA LYS A 139 -11.87 7.25 16.41
C LYS A 139 -10.59 8.03 16.76
N LYS A 140 -9.59 7.36 17.36
CA LYS A 140 -8.30 7.96 17.72
C LYS A 140 -7.57 8.52 16.50
N TRP A 141 -7.61 7.83 15.36
CA TRP A 141 -7.00 8.35 14.13
C TRP A 141 -7.73 9.57 13.60
N LYS A 142 -9.07 9.58 13.59
CA LYS A 142 -9.84 10.76 13.14
C LYS A 142 -9.59 12.01 13.98
N GLU A 143 -9.27 11.88 15.25
CA GLU A 143 -8.90 12.99 16.12
C GLU A 143 -7.49 13.53 15.83
N ARG A 144 -6.62 12.72 15.21
CA ARG A 144 -5.23 13.06 14.84
C ARG A 144 -5.09 13.61 13.41
N LEU A 145 -5.98 13.22 12.51
CA LEU A 145 -6.02 13.63 11.10
C LEU A 145 -6.86 14.90 10.89
#